data_AF-A0A854CJQ2-F1
#
_entry.id   AF-A0A854CJQ2-F1
#
_cell.length_a   1.000
_cell.length_b   1.000
_cell.length_c   1.000
_cell.angle_alpha   90.00
_cell.angle_beta   90.00
_cell.angle_gamma   90.00
#
_symmetry.space_group_name_H-M   'P 1'
#
loop_
_entity.id
_entity.type
_entity.pdbx_description
1 polymer ?
#
loop_
_entity_poly.entity_id
_entity_poly.type
_entity_poly.pdbx_seq_one_letter_code
_entity_poly.pdbx_strand_id
1 'polypeptide(L)' 'MERWRREYNQHRPKKAIGAMTPATYAQQLANSEIINPGL' A
#
# COMPACT_ATOMS: atom_id res chain seq x y z
N MET A 1 -11.87 -11.02 -12.81
CA MET A 1 -10.97 -11.33 -11.67
C MET A 1 -10.35 -10.09 -11.01
N GLU A 2 -10.82 -8.86 -11.29
CA GLU A 2 -10.25 -7.62 -10.71
C GLU A 2 -10.81 -7.25 -9.33
N ARG A 3 -12.03 -7.69 -9.02
CA ARG A 3 -12.82 -7.19 -7.90
C ARG A 3 -12.13 -7.41 -6.54
N TRP A 4 -11.55 -8.58 -6.35
CA TRP A 4 -10.85 -8.92 -5.09
C TRP A 4 -9.60 -8.06 -4.88
N ARG A 5 -8.83 -7.80 -5.95
CA ARG A 5 -7.63 -6.95 -5.91
C ARG A 5 -7.99 -5.52 -5.53
N ARG A 6 -9.07 -4.99 -6.12
CA ARG A 6 -9.57 -3.65 -5.79
C ARG A 6 -10.06 -3.56 -4.35
N GLU A 7 -10.80 -4.56 -3.90
CA GLU A 7 -11.33 -4.60 -2.53
C GLU A 7 -10.20 -4.64 -1.49
N TYR A 8 -9.23 -5.53 -1.68
CA TYR A 8 -8.10 -5.68 -0.76
C TYR A 8 -7.19 -4.44 -0.74
N ASN A 9 -6.85 -3.91 -1.92
CA ASN A 9 -5.85 -2.84 -2.02
C ASN A 9 -6.42 -1.44 -1.71
N GLN A 10 -7.69 -1.19 -2.01
CA GLN A 10 -8.27 0.16 -1.94
C GLN A 10 -9.31 0.33 -0.83
N HIS A 11 -9.97 -0.73 -0.38
CA HIS A 11 -11.14 -0.59 0.52
C HIS A 11 -10.93 -1.23 1.89
N ARG A 12 -9.87 -2.01 2.07
CA ARG A 12 -9.59 -2.70 3.34
C ARG A 12 -8.42 -2.06 4.08
N PRO A 13 -8.68 -1.12 5.01
CA PRO A 13 -7.64 -0.59 5.89
C PRO A 13 -7.06 -1.71 6.76
N LYS A 14 -5.74 -1.70 6.95
CA LYS A 14 -5.00 -2.70 7.71
C LYS A 14 -4.37 -2.04 8.94
N LYS A 15 -4.73 -2.52 10.13
CA LYS A 15 -4.21 -1.98 11.39
C LYS A 15 -2.68 -2.05 11.50
N ALA A 16 -2.07 -3.06 10.89
CA ALA A 16 -0.62 -3.24 10.87
C ALA A 16 0.16 -2.11 10.17
N ILE A 17 -0.47 -1.38 9.24
CA ILE A 17 0.12 -0.22 8.51
C ILE A 17 -0.58 1.08 8.91
N GLY A 18 -0.87 1.25 10.21
CA GLY A 18 -1.48 2.47 10.73
C GLY A 18 -2.93 2.68 10.31
N ALA A 19 -3.69 1.60 10.12
CA ALA A 19 -5.06 1.62 9.58
C ALA A 19 -5.18 2.21 8.16
N MET A 20 -4.08 2.22 7.39
CA MET A 20 -4.08 2.63 5.99
C MET A 20 -4.45 1.49 5.06
N THR A 21 -4.87 1.83 3.85
CA THR A 21 -5.05 0.83 2.78
C THR A 21 -3.68 0.44 2.20
N PRO A 22 -3.52 -0.78 1.67
CA PRO A 22 -2.27 -1.18 1.00
C PRO A 22 -1.84 -0.21 -0.11
N ALA A 23 -2.78 0.37 -0.86
CA ALA A 23 -2.48 1.34 -1.90
C ALA A 23 -1.95 2.67 -1.35
N THR A 24 -2.48 3.15 -0.22
CA THR A 24 -1.98 4.36 0.45
C THR A 24 -0.58 4.15 1.01
N TYR A 25 -0.33 2.98 1.61
CA TYR A 25 0.99 2.63 2.14
C TYR A 25 2.04 2.47 1.03
N ALA A 26 1.70 1.85 -0.10
CA ALA A 26 2.59 1.76 -1.25
C ALA A 26 2.94 3.14 -1.84
N GLN A 27 2.00 4.08 -1.89
CA GLN A 27 2.27 5.45 -2.30
C GLN A 27 3.21 6.18 -1.33
N GLN A 28 3.06 5.96 -0.02
CA GLN A 28 4.00 6.52 0.96
C GLN A 28 5.40 5.94 0.82
N LEU A 29 5.52 4.63 0.59
CA LEU A 29 6.80 3.99 0.34
C LEU A 29 7.46 4.48 -0.95
N ALA A 30 6.68 4.74 -2.01
CA ALA A 30 7.23 5.29 -3.25
C ALA A 30 7.75 6.74 -3.09
N ASN A 31 7.15 7.50 -2.18
CA ASN A 31 7.54 8.88 -1.88
C ASN A 31 8.59 8.98 -0.76
N SER A 32 8.81 7.89 -0.02
CA SER A 32 9.80 7.80 1.04
C SER A 32 11.07 7.20 0.45
N GLU A 33 12.20 7.90 0.57
CA GLU A 33 13.53 7.49 0.06
C GLU A 33 14.08 6.16 0.62
N ILE A 34 13.26 5.41 1.36
CA ILE A 34 13.59 4.13 1.97
C ILE A 34 13.82 3.04 0.91
N ILE A 35 13.21 3.16 -0.27
CA ILE A 35 13.48 2.25 -1.39
C ILE A 35 14.43 2.94 -2.36
N ASN A 36 15.74 2.84 -2.10
CA ASN A 36 16.73 2.96 -3.17
C ASN A 36 16.62 1.69 -4.03
N PRO A 37 16.16 1.76 -5.30
CA PRO A 37 16.05 0.58 -6.16
C PRO A 37 17.43 0.09 -6.67
N GLY A 38 18.52 0.29 -5.92
CA GLY A 38 19.89 0.12 -6.41
C GLY A 38 20.97 -0.16 -5.37
N LEU A 39 20.64 -0.72 -4.20
CA LEU A 39 21.63 -1.26 -3.24
C LEU A 39 21.25 -2.69 -2.83
#